data_AF-D6XAF7-F1
#
_entry.id   AF-D6XAF7-F1
#
_cell.length_a   1.000
_cell.length_b   1.000
_cell.length_c   1.000
_cell.angle_alpha   90.00
_cell.angle_beta   90.00
_cell.angle_gamma   90.00
#
_symmetry.space_group_name_H-M   'P 1'
#
loop_
_entity.id
_entity.type
_entity.pdbx_description
1 polymer ?
#
loop_
_entity_poly.entity_id
_entity_poly.type
_entity_poly.pdbx_seq_one_letter_code
_entity_poly.pdbx_strand_id
1 'polypeptide(L)'
;RYLHTHGLTPEAFGQVAVTGRGHAATNPAAWFHGRPITLADHAASRWIVEPLRLLDCCQETDGGQAIVVTSLARARDLPHRPAVVAAAAQGAGRAQEQMTSFYRDDLTGLPEMNVVARQLWRTSGLTPEDIDVAILYDHFTPFVLMQLEEFGFCARGEAADFVRRAALPLNTHGGQLGEAY
;
A
#
# COMPACT_ATOMS: atom_id res chain seq x y z
N ARG A 1 3.00 -17.40 4.86
CA ARG A 1 4.44 -17.62 4.59
C ARG A 1 5.32 -16.45 5.06
N TYR A 2 4.97 -15.21 4.75
CA TYR A 2 5.69 -14.00 5.18
C TYR A 2 5.97 -13.97 6.69
N LEU A 3 4.92 -14.05 7.53
CA LEU A 3 5.06 -14.07 9.00
C LEU A 3 6.05 -15.13 9.48
N HIS A 4 5.88 -16.37 9.02
CA HIS A 4 6.77 -17.49 9.37
C HIS A 4 8.23 -17.24 8.98
N THR A 5 8.48 -16.72 7.77
CA THR A 5 9.85 -16.54 7.25
C THR A 5 10.60 -15.44 8.00
N HIS A 6 9.90 -14.39 8.42
CA HIS A 6 10.48 -13.25 9.13
C HIS A 6 10.29 -13.31 10.65
N GLY A 7 9.73 -14.40 11.19
CA GLY A 7 9.49 -14.54 12.64
C GLY A 7 8.50 -13.50 13.21
N LEU A 8 7.56 -13.03 12.39
CA LEU A 8 6.59 -12.00 12.75
C LEU A 8 5.28 -12.62 13.24
N THR A 9 4.51 -11.82 13.98
CA THR A 9 3.16 -12.15 14.43
C THR A 9 2.12 -11.33 13.67
N PRO A 10 0.82 -11.70 13.69
CA PRO A 10 -0.24 -10.96 12.98
C PRO A 10 -0.34 -9.47 13.34
N GLU A 11 0.15 -9.05 14.51
CA GLU A 11 0.26 -7.64 14.90
C GLU A 11 1.08 -6.79 13.93
N ALA A 12 1.98 -7.41 13.14
CA ALA A 12 2.71 -6.75 12.07
C ALA A 12 1.77 -6.15 11.01
N PHE A 13 0.66 -6.83 10.71
CA PHE A 13 -0.36 -6.35 9.77
C PHE A 13 -1.21 -5.24 10.37
N GLY A 14 -1.48 -5.31 11.68
CA GLY A 14 -2.24 -4.30 12.40
C GLY A 14 -1.61 -2.90 12.35
N GLN A 15 -0.29 -2.78 12.19
CA GLN A 15 0.37 -1.48 12.01
C GLN A 15 -0.18 -0.74 10.79
N VAL A 16 -0.35 -1.44 9.67
CA VAL A 16 -0.91 -0.89 8.43
C VAL A 16 -2.35 -0.45 8.66
N ALA A 17 -3.16 -1.30 9.32
CA ALA A 17 -4.57 -1.00 9.60
C ALA A 17 -4.75 0.26 10.44
N VAL A 18 -3.96 0.38 11.51
CA VAL A 18 -4.02 1.54 12.42
C VAL A 18 -3.55 2.81 11.73
N THR A 19 -2.46 2.75 10.94
CA THR A 19 -1.98 3.91 10.17
C THR A 19 -3.03 4.39 9.18
N GLY A 20 -3.58 3.48 8.35
CA GLY A 20 -4.63 3.83 7.39
C GLY A 20 -5.87 4.41 8.06
N ARG A 21 -6.36 3.77 9.14
CA ARG A 21 -7.53 4.25 9.88
C ARG A 21 -7.29 5.57 10.63
N GLY A 22 -6.05 5.85 11.03
CA GLY A 22 -5.67 7.15 11.58
C GLY A 22 -5.83 8.28 10.56
N HIS A 23 -5.34 8.08 9.34
CA HIS A 23 -5.53 9.05 8.25
C HIS A 23 -7.01 9.17 7.83
N ALA A 24 -7.70 8.05 7.66
CA ALA A 24 -9.12 8.02 7.33
C ALA A 24 -9.98 8.79 8.34
N ALA A 25 -9.65 8.69 9.63
CA ALA A 25 -10.39 9.39 10.68
C ALA A 25 -10.38 10.93 10.51
N THR A 26 -9.39 11.49 9.81
CA THR A 26 -9.27 12.92 9.51
C THR A 26 -9.70 13.33 8.11
N ASN A 27 -10.08 12.36 7.26
CA ASN A 27 -10.51 12.62 5.90
C ASN A 27 -12.06 12.61 5.84
N PRO A 28 -12.71 13.75 5.56
CA PRO A 28 -14.18 13.81 5.49
C PRO A 28 -14.79 13.00 4.34
N ALA A 29 -14.00 12.60 3.33
CA ALA A 29 -14.45 11.72 2.25
C ALA A 29 -14.37 10.24 2.61
N ALA A 30 -13.62 9.88 3.66
CA ALA A 30 -13.41 8.49 4.02
C ALA A 30 -14.65 7.90 4.67
N TRP A 31 -14.96 6.64 4.32
CA TRP A 31 -15.99 5.89 5.02
C TRP A 31 -15.74 5.95 6.52
N PHE A 32 -14.54 5.61 6.98
CA PHE A 32 -14.19 5.61 8.41
C PHE A 32 -13.84 6.99 9.00
N HIS A 33 -14.33 8.10 8.43
CA HIS A 33 -14.18 9.44 9.01
C HIS A 33 -14.64 9.48 10.48
N GLY A 34 -13.83 10.11 11.36
CA GLY A 34 -14.07 10.17 12.80
C GLY A 34 -13.96 8.83 13.55
N ARG A 35 -13.51 7.74 12.90
CA ARG A 35 -13.48 6.39 13.45
C ARG A 35 -12.07 5.77 13.37
N PRO A 36 -11.10 6.23 14.18
CA PRO A 36 -9.79 5.57 14.27
C PRO A 36 -9.92 4.18 14.95
N ILE A 37 -8.85 3.38 14.89
CA ILE A 37 -8.72 2.12 15.64
C ILE A 37 -7.34 2.06 16.30
N THR A 38 -7.21 1.18 17.29
CA THR A 38 -5.95 0.82 17.93
C THR A 38 -5.49 -0.57 17.49
N LEU A 39 -4.23 -0.93 17.82
CA LEU A 39 -3.75 -2.29 17.63
C LEU A 39 -4.53 -3.32 18.45
N ALA A 40 -5.07 -2.92 19.60
CA ALA A 40 -5.93 -3.78 20.42
C ALA A 40 -7.26 -4.06 19.72
N ASP A 41 -7.86 -3.06 19.06
CA ASP A 41 -9.07 -3.25 18.26
C ASP A 41 -8.82 -4.19 17.07
N HIS A 42 -7.69 -4.01 16.38
CA HIS A 42 -7.23 -4.93 15.34
C HIS A 42 -7.12 -6.35 15.88
N ALA A 43 -6.37 -6.56 16.96
CA ALA A 43 -6.15 -7.88 17.56
C ALA A 43 -7.43 -8.51 18.13
N ALA A 44 -8.39 -7.71 18.57
CA ALA A 44 -9.69 -8.19 19.06
C ALA A 44 -10.68 -8.51 17.91
N SER A 45 -10.44 -7.98 16.70
CA SER A 45 -11.33 -8.22 15.57
C SER A 45 -11.31 -9.69 15.13
N ARG A 46 -12.46 -10.20 14.70
CA ARG A 46 -12.64 -11.62 14.35
C ARG A 46 -11.69 -12.04 13.23
N TRP A 47 -11.30 -13.31 13.24
CA TRP A 47 -10.65 -13.93 12.08
C TRP A 47 -11.60 -13.97 10.88
N ILE A 48 -11.09 -13.66 9.69
CA ILE A 48 -11.76 -13.96 8.42
C ILE A 48 -11.18 -15.25 7.85
N VAL A 49 -9.85 -15.29 7.74
CA VAL A 49 -9.06 -16.46 7.40
C VAL A 49 -7.70 -16.27 8.04
N GLU A 50 -7.21 -17.22 8.84
CA GLU A 50 -5.90 -17.04 9.47
C GLU A 50 -4.81 -16.86 8.39
N PRO A 51 -3.92 -15.85 8.51
CA PRO A 51 -3.72 -14.92 9.64
C PRO A 51 -4.35 -13.51 9.47
N LEU A 52 -5.36 -13.34 8.62
CA LEU A 52 -6.06 -12.07 8.39
C LEU A 52 -7.32 -11.94 9.26
N ARG A 53 -7.37 -10.85 10.01
CA ARG A 53 -8.53 -10.43 10.78
C ARG A 53 -9.47 -9.55 9.95
N LEU A 54 -10.66 -9.28 10.48
CA LEU A 54 -11.64 -8.41 9.83
C LEU A 54 -11.06 -7.03 9.49
N LEU A 55 -10.24 -6.47 10.38
CA LEU A 55 -9.61 -5.17 10.17
C LEU A 55 -8.35 -5.22 9.30
N ASP A 56 -8.00 -6.38 8.75
CA ASP A 56 -7.01 -6.51 7.66
C ASP A 56 -7.64 -6.42 6.27
N CYS A 57 -8.98 -6.39 6.17
CA CYS A 57 -9.72 -6.43 4.92
C CYS A 57 -10.47 -5.12 4.67
N CYS A 58 -10.40 -4.57 3.46
CA CYS A 58 -11.24 -3.43 3.08
C CYS A 58 -12.71 -3.84 2.92
N GLN A 59 -13.60 -2.85 2.87
CA GLN A 59 -15.01 -3.05 2.49
C GLN A 59 -15.19 -2.71 1.03
N GLU A 60 -16.10 -3.39 0.32
CA GLU A 60 -16.55 -2.95 -0.99
C GLU A 60 -17.26 -1.59 -0.89
N THR A 61 -16.98 -0.69 -1.84
CA THR A 61 -17.56 0.67 -1.85
C THR A 61 -18.20 1.00 -3.20
N ASP A 62 -19.35 1.67 -3.15
CA ASP A 62 -19.96 2.27 -4.34
C ASP A 62 -19.34 3.65 -4.60
N GLY A 63 -18.73 3.84 -5.77
CA GLY A 63 -18.08 5.11 -6.10
C GLY A 63 -17.59 5.21 -7.55
N GLY A 64 -17.07 6.38 -7.90
CA GLY A 64 -16.47 6.64 -9.21
C GLY A 64 -15.37 7.69 -9.12
N GLN A 65 -14.22 7.41 -9.72
CA GLN A 65 -13.06 8.30 -9.77
C GLN A 65 -12.66 8.56 -11.22
N ALA A 66 -12.32 9.82 -11.54
CA ALA A 66 -11.79 10.21 -12.84
C ALA A 66 -10.53 11.06 -12.69
N ILE A 67 -9.62 10.96 -13.66
CA ILE A 67 -8.40 11.77 -13.76
C ILE A 67 -8.28 12.27 -15.20
N VAL A 68 -7.99 13.56 -15.38
CA VAL A 68 -7.73 14.13 -16.70
C VAL A 68 -6.23 14.16 -16.95
N VAL A 69 -5.79 13.44 -17.98
CA VAL A 69 -4.39 13.39 -18.40
C VAL A 69 -4.20 14.19 -19.69
N THR A 70 -3.19 15.04 -19.73
CA THR A 70 -2.82 15.82 -20.92
C THR A 70 -1.31 16.08 -20.94
N SER A 71 -0.81 16.75 -21.97
CA SER A 71 0.60 17.15 -22.04
C SER A 71 0.93 18.17 -20.96
N LEU A 72 2.19 18.19 -20.49
CA LEU A 72 2.63 19.21 -19.52
C LEU A 72 2.47 20.64 -20.05
N ALA A 73 2.67 20.85 -21.36
CA ALA A 73 2.45 22.14 -22.00
C ALA A 73 1.00 22.61 -21.82
N ARG A 74 0.03 21.73 -22.12
CA ARG A 74 -1.39 22.03 -21.90
C ARG A 74 -1.73 22.18 -20.42
N ALA A 75 -1.17 21.34 -19.55
CA ALA A 75 -1.46 21.36 -18.12
C ALA A 75 -1.06 22.68 -17.45
N ARG A 76 0.00 23.35 -17.92
CA ARG A 76 0.43 24.66 -17.41
C ARG A 76 -0.59 25.78 -17.65
N ASP A 77 -1.48 25.61 -18.63
CA ASP A 77 -2.56 26.56 -18.94
C ASP A 77 -3.89 26.21 -18.25
N LEU A 78 -3.93 25.12 -17.45
CA LEU A 78 -5.12 24.69 -16.72
C LEU A 78 -5.18 25.29 -15.30
N PRO A 79 -6.35 25.27 -14.62
CA PRO A 79 -6.55 25.99 -13.36
C PRO A 79 -5.71 25.52 -12.16
N HIS A 80 -5.14 24.32 -12.22
CA HIS A 80 -4.43 23.69 -11.10
C HIS A 80 -2.96 23.44 -11.43
N ARG A 81 -2.10 23.48 -10.42
CA ARG A 81 -0.69 23.08 -10.55
C ARG A 81 -0.62 21.64 -11.08
N PRO A 82 0.11 21.38 -12.18
CA PRO A 82 0.20 20.04 -12.75
C PRO A 82 0.88 19.04 -11.79
N ALA A 83 0.26 17.88 -11.59
CA ALA A 83 0.93 16.70 -11.06
C ALA A 83 1.65 15.99 -12.23
N VAL A 84 2.98 16.11 -12.30
CA VAL A 84 3.74 15.56 -13.41
C VAL A 84 3.97 14.06 -13.21
N VAL A 85 3.58 13.25 -14.19
CA VAL A 85 3.88 11.82 -14.20
C VAL A 85 5.34 11.62 -14.63
N ALA A 86 6.23 11.43 -13.66
CA ALA A 86 7.67 11.24 -13.91
C ALA A 86 7.99 9.87 -14.53
N ALA A 87 7.22 8.84 -14.16
CA ALA A 87 7.32 7.50 -14.74
C ALA A 87 6.00 6.75 -14.56
N ALA A 88 5.74 5.79 -15.46
CA ALA A 88 4.64 4.84 -15.35
C ALA A 88 5.13 3.47 -15.84
N ALA A 89 4.76 2.41 -15.14
CA ALA A 89 5.21 1.06 -15.45
C ALA A 89 4.14 0.02 -15.11
N GLN A 90 4.21 -1.11 -15.80
CA GLN A 90 3.45 -2.33 -15.50
C GLN A 90 4.44 -3.50 -15.43
N GLY A 91 4.10 -4.51 -14.62
CA GLY A 91 4.96 -5.66 -14.40
C GLY A 91 4.17 -6.91 -14.11
N ALA A 92 4.67 -8.03 -14.61
CA ALA A 92 4.26 -9.37 -14.23
C ALA A 92 5.52 -10.16 -13.85
N GLY A 93 5.42 -10.98 -12.79
CA GLY A 93 6.49 -11.85 -12.37
C GLY A 93 6.57 -13.11 -13.24
N ARG A 94 7.66 -13.87 -13.09
CA ARG A 94 7.72 -15.25 -13.62
C ARG A 94 6.68 -16.11 -12.90
N ALA A 95 6.05 -17.04 -13.63
CA ALA A 95 4.99 -17.92 -13.12
C ALA A 95 3.87 -17.13 -12.42
N GLN A 96 3.47 -15.98 -13.00
CA GLN A 96 2.37 -15.19 -12.49
C GLN A 96 1.05 -15.93 -12.70
N GLU A 97 0.25 -15.98 -11.64
CA GLU A 97 -1.17 -16.33 -11.68
C GLU A 97 -2.01 -15.18 -11.14
N GLN A 98 -3.31 -15.26 -11.39
CA GLN A 98 -4.28 -14.31 -10.85
C GLN A 98 -4.49 -14.60 -9.35
N MET A 99 -3.91 -13.76 -8.50
CA MET A 99 -3.94 -13.84 -7.02
C MET A 99 -3.30 -15.09 -6.38
N THR A 100 -2.99 -16.14 -7.13
CA THR A 100 -2.58 -17.45 -6.61
C THR A 100 -1.20 -17.91 -7.09
N SER A 101 -0.23 -17.00 -7.18
CA SER A 101 1.15 -17.31 -7.64
C SER A 101 1.96 -18.16 -6.63
N PHE A 102 1.39 -19.26 -6.14
CA PHE A 102 1.91 -20.10 -5.05
C PHE A 102 2.99 -21.09 -5.48
N TYR A 103 3.24 -21.22 -6.78
CA TYR A 103 4.21 -22.16 -7.35
C TYR A 103 5.61 -21.56 -7.56
N ARG A 104 5.89 -20.40 -6.97
CA ARG A 104 7.20 -19.76 -6.97
C ARG A 104 8.08 -20.30 -5.86
N ASP A 105 9.39 -20.19 -6.04
CA ASP A 105 10.38 -20.58 -5.03
C ASP A 105 10.27 -19.72 -3.75
N ASP A 106 9.89 -18.45 -3.91
CA ASP A 106 9.64 -17.50 -2.83
C ASP A 106 8.22 -16.92 -2.91
N LEU A 107 7.54 -16.93 -1.77
CA LEU A 107 6.17 -16.45 -1.55
C LEU A 107 6.10 -15.34 -0.49
N THR A 108 7.25 -14.75 -0.14
CA THR A 108 7.35 -13.68 0.86
C THR A 108 7.37 -12.29 0.25
N GLY A 109 7.61 -12.18 -1.06
CA GLY A 109 7.57 -10.92 -1.80
C GLY A 109 6.49 -10.88 -2.88
N LEU A 110 6.53 -9.78 -3.66
CA LEU A 110 5.73 -9.55 -4.87
C LEU A 110 6.68 -9.25 -6.03
N PRO A 111 7.29 -10.27 -6.66
CA PRO A 111 8.24 -10.09 -7.77
C PRO A 111 7.74 -9.19 -8.91
N GLU A 112 6.44 -9.20 -9.17
CA GLU A 112 5.77 -8.30 -10.11
C GLU A 112 5.93 -6.82 -9.72
N MET A 113 5.84 -6.49 -8.43
CA MET A 113 6.08 -5.13 -7.93
C MET A 113 7.56 -4.77 -8.02
N ASN A 114 8.48 -5.73 -7.85
CA ASN A 114 9.90 -5.49 -8.11
C ASN A 114 10.16 -5.06 -9.56
N VAL A 115 9.49 -5.72 -10.51
CA VAL A 115 9.59 -5.37 -11.94
C VAL A 115 9.13 -3.93 -12.15
N VAL A 116 8.01 -3.53 -11.54
CA VAL A 116 7.49 -2.16 -11.59
C VAL A 116 8.47 -1.17 -10.96
N ALA A 117 8.91 -1.41 -9.73
CA ALA A 117 9.83 -0.54 -8.99
C ALA A 117 11.11 -0.26 -9.79
N ARG A 118 11.78 -1.31 -10.30
CA ARG A 118 12.99 -1.15 -11.12
C ARG A 118 12.76 -0.34 -12.40
N GLN A 119 11.59 -0.45 -13.02
CA GLN A 119 11.25 0.35 -14.19
C GLN A 119 10.99 1.81 -13.82
N LEU A 120 10.27 2.07 -12.73
CA LEU A 120 10.00 3.41 -12.24
C LEU A 120 11.30 4.14 -11.88
N TRP A 121 12.15 3.55 -11.03
CA TRP A 121 13.45 4.13 -10.64
C TRP A 121 14.34 4.43 -11.84
N ARG A 122 14.45 3.49 -12.78
CA ARG A 122 15.25 3.70 -13.99
C ARG A 122 14.71 4.81 -14.89
N THR A 123 13.38 4.95 -14.98
CA THR A 123 12.73 5.89 -15.90
C THR A 123 12.69 7.30 -15.33
N SER A 124 12.39 7.43 -14.04
CA SER A 124 12.34 8.72 -13.36
C SER A 124 13.74 9.25 -12.97
N GLY A 125 14.72 8.36 -12.81
CA GLY A 125 16.02 8.70 -12.23
C GLY A 125 15.98 8.93 -10.72
N LEU A 126 14.85 8.63 -10.07
CA LEU A 126 14.64 8.77 -8.63
C LEU A 126 14.99 7.47 -7.88
N THR A 127 15.18 7.63 -6.59
CA THR A 127 15.45 6.59 -5.60
C THR A 127 14.37 6.58 -4.52
N PRO A 128 14.27 5.54 -3.69
CA PRO A 128 13.33 5.50 -2.56
C PRO A 128 13.46 6.72 -1.64
N GLU A 129 14.66 7.27 -1.47
CA GLU A 129 14.95 8.45 -0.65
C GLU A 129 14.37 9.75 -1.22
N ASP A 130 14.04 9.80 -2.51
CA ASP A 130 13.45 10.97 -3.17
C ASP A 130 11.91 11.01 -3.03
N ILE A 131 11.30 10.04 -2.35
CA ILE A 131 9.85 9.90 -2.25
C ILE A 131 9.34 10.49 -0.94
N ASP A 132 8.50 11.52 -1.05
CA ASP A 132 7.92 12.21 0.12
C ASP A 132 6.72 11.48 0.74
N VAL A 133 5.99 10.71 -0.08
CA VAL A 133 4.74 10.03 0.30
C VAL A 133 4.53 8.82 -0.62
N ALA A 134 4.04 7.71 -0.06
CA ALA A 134 3.66 6.54 -0.85
C ALA A 134 2.16 6.22 -0.69
N ILE A 135 1.50 6.04 -1.83
CA ILE A 135 0.12 5.56 -1.93
C ILE A 135 0.19 4.11 -2.42
N LEU A 136 0.09 3.16 -1.49
CA LEU A 136 0.26 1.74 -1.72
C LEU A 136 -1.09 1.02 -1.64
N TYR A 137 -1.28 0.07 -2.55
CA TYR A 137 -2.53 -0.67 -2.67
C TYR A 137 -2.72 -1.59 -1.45
N ASP A 138 -3.76 -1.37 -0.65
CA ASP A 138 -3.95 -1.91 0.70
C ASP A 138 -5.34 -2.54 0.94
N HIS A 139 -5.97 -3.08 -0.12
CA HIS A 139 -7.17 -3.94 0.02
C HIS A 139 -7.04 -5.05 1.07
N PHE A 140 -5.81 -5.56 1.26
CA PHE A 140 -5.40 -6.31 2.44
C PHE A 140 -4.07 -5.80 2.97
N THR A 141 -3.97 -5.66 4.29
CA THR A 141 -2.80 -5.10 4.99
C THR A 141 -1.46 -5.80 4.72
N PRO A 142 -1.35 -7.14 4.53
CA PRO A 142 -0.03 -7.77 4.35
C PRO A 142 0.68 -7.31 3.08
N PHE A 143 -0.06 -6.94 2.04
CA PHE A 143 0.52 -6.52 0.77
C PHE A 143 1.25 -5.18 0.87
N VAL A 144 0.88 -4.31 1.81
CA VAL A 144 1.58 -3.04 2.02
C VAL A 144 3.01 -3.29 2.49
N LEU A 145 3.18 -4.25 3.41
CA LEU A 145 4.50 -4.62 3.91
C LEU A 145 5.41 -5.13 2.80
N MET A 146 4.89 -6.07 1.98
CA MET A 146 5.64 -6.61 0.85
C MET A 146 5.95 -5.52 -0.18
N GLN A 147 5.01 -4.61 -0.48
CA GLN A 147 5.25 -3.51 -1.41
C GLN A 147 6.38 -2.60 -0.91
N LEU A 148 6.41 -2.21 0.36
CA LEU A 148 7.49 -1.38 0.91
C LEU A 148 8.87 -1.97 0.66
N GLU A 149 9.00 -3.29 0.81
CA GLU A 149 10.24 -4.02 0.56
C GLU A 149 10.57 -4.11 -0.94
N GLU A 150 9.57 -4.37 -1.79
CA GLU A 150 9.78 -4.48 -3.24
C GLU A 150 10.21 -3.17 -3.89
N PHE A 151 9.69 -2.05 -3.38
CA PHE A 151 10.07 -0.71 -3.82
C PHE A 151 11.40 -0.26 -3.23
N GLY A 152 11.93 -0.98 -2.23
CA GLY A 152 13.25 -0.70 -1.64
C GLY A 152 13.25 0.34 -0.53
N PHE A 153 12.09 0.68 0.05
CA PHE A 153 12.01 1.62 1.17
C PHE A 153 12.58 1.06 2.48
N CYS A 154 12.57 -0.26 2.63
CA CYS A 154 13.13 -0.98 3.77
C CYS A 154 13.60 -2.38 3.36
N ALA A 155 14.40 -3.03 4.22
CA ALA A 155 14.84 -4.39 3.97
C ALA A 155 13.72 -5.41 4.22
N ARG A 156 13.89 -6.63 3.67
CA ARG A 156 12.94 -7.74 3.80
C ARG A 156 12.66 -8.08 5.27
N GLY A 157 11.38 -8.12 5.64
CA GLY A 157 10.93 -8.39 7.00
C GLY A 157 10.93 -7.19 7.94
N GLU A 158 11.42 -6.02 7.51
CA GLU A 158 11.51 -4.82 8.36
C GLU A 158 10.33 -3.85 8.16
N ALA A 159 9.44 -4.13 7.19
CA ALA A 159 8.37 -3.21 6.80
C ALA A 159 7.40 -2.88 7.94
N ALA A 160 7.09 -3.83 8.83
CA ALA A 160 6.20 -3.56 9.96
C ALA A 160 6.78 -2.51 10.91
N ASP A 161 8.09 -2.55 11.16
CA ASP A 161 8.77 -1.54 11.98
C ASP A 161 8.87 -0.19 11.25
N PHE A 162 9.10 -0.24 9.94
CA PHE A 162 9.10 0.94 9.08
C PHE A 162 7.75 1.70 9.15
N VAL A 163 6.63 0.99 9.05
CA VAL A 163 5.27 1.53 9.21
C VAL A 163 5.07 2.08 10.63
N ARG A 164 5.42 1.29 11.66
CA ARG A 164 5.27 1.66 13.07
C ARG A 164 5.98 2.97 13.42
N ARG A 165 7.16 3.22 12.84
CA ARG A 165 7.93 4.46 13.04
C ARG A 165 7.47 5.63 12.18
N ALA A 166 6.47 5.43 11.32
CA ALA A 166 6.01 6.41 10.33
C ALA A 166 7.18 6.98 9.49
N ALA A 167 8.10 6.10 9.06
CA ALA A 167 9.33 6.50 8.37
C ALA A 167 9.07 7.15 6.98
N LEU A 168 7.90 6.88 6.39
CA LEU A 168 7.37 7.52 5.20
C LEU A 168 5.86 7.71 5.41
N PRO A 169 5.26 8.86 5.09
CA PRO A 169 3.81 9.00 5.04
C PRO A 169 3.18 7.99 4.06
N LEU A 170 2.29 7.13 4.57
CA LEU A 170 1.61 6.09 3.79
C LEU A 170 0.11 6.33 3.75
N ASN A 171 -0.49 6.24 2.56
CA ASN A 171 -1.94 6.23 2.37
C ASN A 171 -2.63 7.36 3.14
N THR A 172 -2.20 8.61 2.93
CA THR A 172 -2.62 9.80 3.71
C THR A 172 -4.11 10.16 3.57
N HIS A 173 -4.82 9.54 2.64
CA HIS A 173 -6.27 9.63 2.47
C HIS A 173 -7.03 8.59 3.32
N GLY A 174 -6.32 7.59 3.86
CA GLY A 174 -6.90 6.46 4.58
C GLY A 174 -6.68 5.11 3.90
N GLY A 175 -6.23 5.11 2.64
CA GLY A 175 -6.11 3.90 1.85
C GLY A 175 -7.48 3.33 1.50
N GLN A 176 -7.49 2.20 0.83
CA GLN A 176 -8.70 1.44 0.53
C GLN A 176 -9.32 0.84 1.79
N LEU A 177 -8.48 0.56 2.79
CA LEU A 177 -8.92 0.04 4.08
C LEU A 177 -9.71 1.07 4.90
N GLY A 178 -9.44 2.37 4.69
CA GLY A 178 -9.99 3.47 5.48
C GLY A 178 -10.96 4.38 4.73
N GLU A 179 -10.63 4.74 3.48
CA GLU A 179 -11.42 5.64 2.65
C GLU A 179 -12.52 4.90 1.89
N ALA A 180 -12.13 4.15 0.86
CA ALA A 180 -13.03 3.44 -0.05
C ALA A 180 -12.23 2.46 -0.91
N TYR A 181 -12.81 1.30 -1.22
CA TYR A 181 -12.31 0.35 -2.22
C TYR A 181 -13.28 0.26 -3.41
#